data_AF-A0A1X2HT29-F1
#
_entry.id   AF-A0A1X2HT29-F1
#
_cell.length_a   1.000
_cell.length_b   1.000
_cell.length_c   1.000
_cell.angle_alpha   90.00
_cell.angle_beta   90.00
_cell.angle_gamma   90.00
#
_symmetry.space_group_name_H-M   'P 1'
#
loop_
_entity.id
_entity.type
_entity.pdbx_description
1 polymer ?
#
loop_
_entity_poly.entity_id
_entity_poly.type
_entity_poly.pdbx_seq_one_letter_code
_entity_poly.pdbx_strand_id
1 'polypeptide(L)'
;MKQTKLNLEMPVSVPANMPHLNTIKVWLHVAQGVLILLTICVVAPVIAAEIKYYGGSQPGPNWTLFVAIFSCWVPVLLVYFPWTYDRHNKFRRIGKFCLKPRTNLIFCGFNSFLWAAAGIAMTVHANNESNCNLDSGLQKSDSNYAGTWTAQCNCAKAAAGFSWTTCVTWVATLLCSIIIFWNEKQLIQKNLREHEMNKQQTIEEQQRIQVDDEEAPTAVMSPPPVQHQGGYYEDEEQHYEQTEPLHAPAQEMTQHNTYYHQSPAPPAHQHFAAVPADAYQQPMPYDPSVPYATPVPPQSIPPPQSVPPPQSVPPQGVMPMPQPSYYANTGHQF
;
A
#
# COMPACT_ATOMS: atom_id res chain seq x y z
N MET A 1 17.63 27.89 28.37
CA MET A 1 16.95 26.81 27.61
C MET A 1 17.15 27.08 26.12
N LYS A 2 18.13 26.42 25.49
CA LYS A 2 18.34 26.47 24.03
C LYS A 2 17.17 25.73 23.36
N GLN A 3 16.31 26.46 22.65
CA GLN A 3 15.41 25.86 21.67
C GLN A 3 16.27 25.38 20.50
N THR A 4 16.71 24.13 20.56
CA THR A 4 17.19 23.41 19.38
C THR A 4 16.01 23.29 18.42
N LYS A 5 15.89 24.26 17.52
CA LYS A 5 15.12 24.14 16.29
C LYS A 5 15.81 23.10 15.43
N LEU A 6 15.58 21.83 15.73
CA LEU A 6 15.71 20.76 14.74
C LEU A 6 14.59 20.99 13.71
N ASN A 7 14.82 21.97 12.83
CA ASN A 7 14.11 22.17 11.57
C ASN A 7 14.51 21.03 10.61
N LEU A 8 14.23 19.79 11.03
CA LEU A 8 13.99 18.69 10.10
C LEU A 8 12.49 18.62 9.82
N GLU A 9 11.85 19.79 9.67
CA GLU A 9 10.74 19.92 8.74
C GLU A 9 11.37 19.71 7.37
N MET A 10 11.41 18.46 6.93
CA MET A 10 11.35 18.20 5.50
C MET A 10 9.86 18.31 5.20
N PRO A 11 9.31 19.53 4.93
CA PRO A 11 7.99 19.59 4.37
C PRO A 11 8.07 18.70 3.15
N VAL A 12 7.10 17.80 2.99
CA VAL A 12 6.84 17.19 1.69
C VAL A 12 6.44 18.38 0.82
N SER A 13 7.45 19.07 0.27
CA SER A 13 7.30 20.28 -0.49
C SER A 13 6.74 19.83 -1.82
N VAL A 14 5.41 19.82 -1.88
CA VAL A 14 4.70 19.84 -3.16
C VAL A 14 5.43 20.89 -3.99
N PRO A 15 5.97 20.53 -5.17
CA PRO A 15 6.76 21.45 -5.98
C PRO A 15 6.01 22.78 -6.06
N ALA A 16 6.68 23.89 -5.74
CA ALA A 16 6.05 25.22 -5.67
C ALA A 16 5.26 25.56 -6.96
N ASN A 17 5.60 24.90 -8.06
CA ASN A 17 5.00 25.04 -9.37
C ASN A 17 3.64 24.31 -9.54
N MET A 18 3.14 23.53 -8.57
CA MET A 18 1.88 22.77 -8.70
C MET A 18 0.99 22.77 -7.43
N PRO A 19 0.60 23.93 -6.88
CA PRO A 19 -0.26 23.99 -5.69
C PRO A 19 -1.65 23.36 -5.93
N HIS A 20 -2.15 23.40 -7.16
CA HIS A 20 -3.48 22.87 -7.52
C HIS A 20 -3.61 21.35 -7.39
N LEU A 21 -2.50 20.61 -7.47
CA LEU A 21 -2.54 19.15 -7.53
C LEU A 21 -3.00 18.54 -6.19
N ASN A 22 -2.61 19.16 -5.07
CA ASN A 22 -3.09 18.75 -3.75
C ASN A 22 -4.59 19.02 -3.59
N THR A 23 -5.07 20.17 -4.05
CA THR A 23 -6.50 20.51 -4.05
C THR A 23 -7.31 19.53 -4.89
N ILE A 24 -6.86 19.21 -6.10
CA ILE A 24 -7.51 18.23 -6.98
C ILE A 24 -7.59 16.86 -6.30
N LYS A 25 -6.51 16.41 -5.65
CA LYS A 25 -6.50 15.14 -4.92
C LYS A 25 -7.53 15.09 -3.80
N VAL A 26 -7.67 16.17 -3.02
CA VAL A 26 -8.70 16.24 -1.97
C VAL A 26 -10.10 16.14 -2.57
N TRP A 27 -10.38 16.87 -3.64
CA TRP A 27 -11.68 16.79 -4.34
C TRP A 27 -11.96 15.40 -4.91
N LEU A 28 -10.94 14.73 -5.46
CA LEU A 28 -11.07 13.34 -5.93
C LEU A 28 -11.43 12.39 -4.78
N HIS A 29 -10.82 12.52 -3.61
CA HIS A 29 -11.18 11.70 -2.44
C HIS A 29 -12.59 12.00 -1.91
N VAL A 30 -13.02 13.26 -1.92
CA VAL A 30 -14.41 13.62 -1.57
C VAL A 30 -15.40 13.01 -2.57
N ALA A 31 -15.10 13.11 -3.88
CA ALA A 31 -15.91 12.50 -4.93
C ALA A 31 -15.97 10.98 -4.79
N GLN A 32 -14.85 10.32 -4.47
CA GLN A 32 -14.82 8.88 -4.16
C GLN A 32 -15.76 8.55 -2.99
N GLY A 33 -15.69 9.29 -1.88
CA GLY A 33 -16.57 9.06 -0.74
C GLY A 33 -18.07 9.17 -1.09
N VAL A 34 -18.44 10.18 -1.89
CA VAL A 34 -19.82 10.34 -2.37
C VAL A 34 -20.23 9.21 -3.30
N LEU A 35 -19.40 8.82 -4.27
CA LEU A 35 -19.69 7.73 -5.21
C LEU A 35 -19.81 6.37 -4.52
N ILE A 36 -18.99 6.10 -3.49
CA ILE A 36 -19.08 4.89 -2.68
C ILE A 36 -20.42 4.86 -1.93
N LEU A 37 -20.83 5.98 -1.32
CA LEU A 37 -22.12 6.07 -0.64
C LEU A 37 -23.29 5.89 -1.60
N LEU A 38 -23.25 6.50 -2.78
CA LEU A 38 -24.26 6.29 -3.82
C LEU A 38 -24.31 4.82 -4.26
N THR A 39 -23.16 4.17 -4.42
CA THR A 39 -23.08 2.73 -4.73
C THR A 39 -23.79 1.90 -3.66
N ILE A 40 -23.54 2.17 -2.38
CA ILE A 40 -24.22 1.46 -1.27
C ILE A 40 -25.74 1.68 -1.36
N CYS A 41 -26.18 2.92 -1.60
CA CYS A 41 -27.61 3.25 -1.72
C CYS A 41 -28.31 2.54 -2.88
N VAL A 42 -27.61 2.24 -3.99
CA VAL A 42 -28.22 1.52 -5.13
C VAL A 42 -28.06 0.01 -5.05
N VAL A 43 -27.01 -0.50 -4.40
CA VAL A 43 -26.79 -1.95 -4.23
C VAL A 43 -27.65 -2.53 -3.11
N ALA A 44 -27.89 -1.78 -2.03
CA ALA A 44 -28.70 -2.28 -0.91
C ALA A 44 -30.15 -2.66 -1.31
N PRO A 45 -30.88 -1.85 -2.13
CA PRO A 45 -32.19 -2.25 -2.65
C PRO A 45 -32.15 -3.49 -3.54
N VAL A 46 -31.06 -3.70 -4.29
CA VAL A 46 -30.87 -4.90 -5.13
C VAL A 46 -30.83 -6.15 -4.26
N ILE A 47 -29.98 -6.14 -3.23
CA ILE A 47 -29.84 -7.24 -2.27
C ILE A 47 -31.17 -7.49 -1.52
N ALA A 48 -31.84 -6.43 -1.08
CA ALA A 48 -33.11 -6.54 -0.36
C ALA A 48 -34.21 -7.19 -1.22
N ALA A 49 -34.30 -6.83 -2.50
CA ALA A 49 -35.27 -7.43 -3.42
C ALA A 49 -34.96 -8.92 -3.68
N GLU A 50 -33.69 -9.28 -3.87
CA GLU A 50 -33.28 -10.68 -4.05
C GLU A 50 -33.59 -11.53 -2.82
N ILE A 51 -33.25 -11.05 -1.62
CA ILE A 51 -33.56 -11.75 -0.36
C ILE A 51 -35.07 -11.93 -0.21
N LYS A 52 -35.88 -10.90 -0.51
CA LYS A 52 -37.34 -10.96 -0.38
C LYS A 52 -37.96 -12.04 -1.27
N TYR A 53 -37.52 -12.16 -2.53
CA TYR A 53 -38.19 -13.02 -3.51
C TYR A 53 -37.51 -14.38 -3.75
N TYR A 54 -36.19 -14.47 -3.58
CA TYR A 54 -35.41 -15.69 -3.83
C TYR A 54 -34.81 -16.28 -2.55
N GLY A 55 -35.04 -15.67 -1.38
CA GLY A 55 -34.53 -16.15 -0.09
C GLY A 55 -33.03 -15.94 0.12
N GLY A 56 -32.33 -15.32 -0.84
CA GLY A 56 -30.91 -15.03 -0.79
C GLY A 56 -30.50 -14.06 -1.90
N SER A 57 -29.31 -13.48 -1.77
CA SER A 57 -28.75 -12.54 -2.75
C SER A 57 -27.61 -13.16 -3.55
N GLN A 58 -27.50 -12.75 -4.81
CA GLN A 58 -26.48 -13.17 -5.75
C GLN A 58 -25.08 -12.68 -5.33
N PRO A 59 -24.01 -13.39 -5.72
CA PRO A 59 -22.65 -13.06 -5.30
C PRO A 59 -22.17 -11.69 -5.81
N GLY A 60 -22.66 -11.21 -6.96
CA GLY A 60 -22.25 -9.93 -7.56
C GLY A 60 -22.59 -8.71 -6.69
N PRO A 61 -23.87 -8.49 -6.36
CA PRO A 61 -24.30 -7.44 -5.43
C PRO A 61 -23.62 -7.57 -4.05
N ASN A 62 -23.53 -8.78 -3.50
CA ASN A 62 -22.89 -9.03 -2.21
C ASN A 62 -21.40 -8.64 -2.18
N TRP A 63 -20.63 -9.05 -3.20
CA TRP A 63 -19.22 -8.67 -3.34
C TRP A 63 -19.05 -7.15 -3.47
N THR A 64 -19.92 -6.51 -4.26
CA THR A 64 -19.87 -5.07 -4.47
C THR A 64 -20.19 -4.29 -3.20
N LEU A 65 -21.19 -4.73 -2.43
CA LEU A 65 -21.50 -4.14 -1.13
C LEU A 65 -20.33 -4.30 -0.16
N PHE A 66 -19.70 -5.48 -0.11
CA PHE A 66 -18.50 -5.72 0.69
C PHE A 66 -17.38 -4.75 0.33
N VAL A 67 -17.06 -4.62 -0.97
CA VAL A 67 -16.03 -3.68 -1.46
C VAL A 67 -16.39 -2.24 -1.10
N ALA A 68 -17.65 -1.85 -1.22
CA ALA A 68 -18.10 -0.49 -0.90
C ALA A 68 -17.95 -0.17 0.60
N ILE A 69 -18.38 -1.08 1.49
CA ILE A 69 -18.22 -0.91 2.94
C ILE A 69 -16.74 -0.91 3.33
N PHE A 70 -15.96 -1.86 2.79
CA PHE A 70 -14.54 -1.97 3.07
C PHE A 70 -13.74 -0.77 2.57
N SER A 71 -14.11 -0.16 1.44
CA SER A 71 -13.39 1.01 0.90
C SER A 71 -13.89 2.34 1.45
N CYS A 72 -15.06 2.39 2.09
CA CYS A 72 -15.71 3.64 2.56
C CYS A 72 -14.83 4.46 3.51
N TRP A 73 -14.08 3.81 4.40
CA TRP A 73 -13.23 4.52 5.38
C TRP A 73 -11.93 5.06 4.77
N VAL A 74 -11.44 4.49 3.67
CA VAL A 74 -10.16 4.88 3.06
C VAL A 74 -10.13 6.35 2.62
N PRO A 75 -11.08 6.88 1.82
CA PRO A 75 -11.06 8.29 1.42
C PRO A 75 -11.21 9.21 2.64
N VAL A 76 -11.98 8.81 3.66
CA VAL A 76 -12.11 9.56 4.91
C VAL A 76 -10.75 9.69 5.59
N LEU A 77 -10.00 8.59 5.75
CA LEU A 77 -8.67 8.63 6.37
C LEU A 77 -7.67 9.44 5.54
N LEU A 78 -7.70 9.32 4.21
CA LEU A 78 -6.80 10.05 3.32
C LEU A 78 -7.05 11.56 3.28
N VAL A 79 -8.27 12.02 3.55
CA VAL A 79 -8.58 13.46 3.70
C VAL A 79 -8.37 13.93 5.13
N TYR A 80 -8.84 13.15 6.11
CA TYR A 80 -8.85 13.53 7.53
C TYR A 80 -7.46 13.58 8.14
N PHE A 81 -6.57 12.63 7.83
CA PHE A 81 -5.24 12.60 8.46
C PHE A 81 -4.34 13.77 8.04
N PRO A 82 -4.21 14.12 6.74
CA PRO A 82 -3.46 15.32 6.35
C PRO A 82 -4.04 16.58 6.98
N TRP A 83 -5.37 16.74 6.93
CA TRP A 83 -6.04 17.91 7.50
C TRP A 83 -5.81 18.04 9.02
N THR A 84 -5.92 16.93 9.75
CA THR A 84 -5.73 16.91 11.22
C THR A 84 -4.26 17.11 11.59
N TYR A 85 -3.33 16.55 10.81
CA TYR A 85 -1.90 16.72 11.00
C TYR A 85 -1.50 18.21 10.92
N ASP A 86 -2.00 18.91 9.88
CA ASP A 86 -1.72 20.34 9.66
C ASP A 86 -2.36 21.23 10.75
N ARG A 87 -3.62 20.97 11.14
CA ARG A 87 -4.35 21.82 12.08
C ARG A 87 -3.98 21.60 13.54
N HIS A 88 -3.78 20.35 13.95
CA HIS A 88 -3.74 20.00 15.37
C HIS A 88 -2.40 19.44 15.83
N ASN A 89 -1.45 19.15 14.94
CA ASN A 89 -0.18 18.48 15.29
C ASN A 89 -0.37 17.14 16.04
N LYS A 90 -1.60 16.60 16.07
CA LYS A 90 -1.98 15.31 16.69
C LYS A 90 -1.80 14.20 15.67
N PHE A 91 -1.59 12.96 16.14
CA PHE A 91 -1.38 11.78 15.29
C PHE A 91 -0.14 11.83 14.38
N ARG A 92 0.95 12.49 14.79
CA ARG A 92 2.18 12.64 13.99
C ARG A 92 2.66 11.35 13.32
N ARG A 93 2.57 10.20 14.01
CA ARG A 93 3.02 8.91 13.45
C ARG A 93 2.12 8.41 12.32
N ILE A 94 0.80 8.48 12.48
CA ILE A 94 -0.18 8.02 11.47
C ILE A 94 -0.28 9.04 10.33
N GLY A 95 -0.30 10.33 10.64
CA GLY A 95 -0.25 11.42 9.64
C GLY A 95 0.99 11.29 8.75
N LYS A 96 2.19 11.11 9.33
CA LYS A 96 3.41 10.85 8.54
C LYS A 96 3.33 9.58 7.69
N PHE A 97 2.61 8.55 8.14
CA PHE A 97 2.43 7.33 7.35
C PHE A 97 1.49 7.55 6.15
N CYS A 98 0.36 8.25 6.34
CA CYS A 98 -0.59 8.57 5.27
C CYS A 98 -0.06 9.63 4.29
N LEU A 99 0.84 10.51 4.74
CA LEU A 99 1.50 11.49 3.89
C LEU A 99 2.58 10.88 2.99
N LYS A 100 3.10 9.69 3.30
CA LYS A 100 4.07 9.01 2.43
C LYS A 100 3.43 8.66 1.09
N PRO A 101 3.98 9.09 -0.06
CA PRO A 101 3.42 8.79 -1.37
C PRO A 101 3.31 7.29 -1.64
N ARG A 102 4.27 6.50 -1.13
CA ARG A 102 4.26 5.04 -1.24
C ARG A 102 2.98 4.41 -0.67
N THR A 103 2.56 4.88 0.50
CA THR A 103 1.33 4.41 1.17
C THR A 103 0.10 4.74 0.34
N ASN A 104 0.02 5.98 -0.18
CA ASN A 104 -1.07 6.40 -1.07
C ASN A 104 -1.16 5.56 -2.34
N LEU A 105 -0.01 5.25 -2.96
CA LEU A 105 0.05 4.42 -4.15
C LEU A 105 -0.49 3.01 -3.88
N ILE A 106 -0.11 2.39 -2.76
CA ILE A 106 -0.60 1.05 -2.37
C ILE A 106 -2.12 1.08 -2.15
N PHE A 107 -2.64 2.03 -1.36
CA PHE A 107 -4.08 2.11 -1.10
C PHE A 107 -4.89 2.40 -2.36
N CYS A 108 -4.45 3.35 -3.20
CA CYS A 108 -5.16 3.68 -4.43
C CYS A 108 -5.09 2.53 -5.44
N GLY A 109 -3.94 1.86 -5.57
CA GLY A 109 -3.79 0.71 -6.45
C GLY A 109 -4.67 -0.47 -6.03
N PHE A 110 -4.64 -0.81 -4.74
CA PHE A 110 -5.48 -1.88 -4.20
C PHE A 110 -6.98 -1.58 -4.35
N ASN A 111 -7.41 -0.36 -4.03
CA ASN A 111 -8.83 0.02 -4.21
C ASN A 111 -9.22 0.07 -5.69
N SER A 112 -8.34 0.52 -6.60
CA SER A 112 -8.62 0.47 -8.03
C SER A 112 -8.89 -0.97 -8.50
N PHE A 113 -8.09 -1.92 -8.04
CA PHE A 113 -8.29 -3.34 -8.35
C PHE A 113 -9.62 -3.89 -7.78
N LEU A 114 -9.91 -3.61 -6.50
CA LEU A 114 -11.17 -4.03 -5.89
C LEU A 114 -12.39 -3.46 -6.60
N TRP A 115 -12.36 -2.17 -6.96
CA TRP A 115 -13.46 -1.51 -7.67
C TRP A 115 -13.59 -1.97 -9.12
N ALA A 116 -12.49 -2.34 -9.78
CA ALA A 116 -12.55 -2.98 -11.10
C ALA A 116 -13.26 -4.35 -11.00
N ALA A 117 -12.92 -5.17 -10.00
CA ALA A 117 -13.57 -6.46 -9.77
C ALA A 117 -15.07 -6.28 -9.44
N ALA A 118 -15.42 -5.30 -8.59
CA ALA A 118 -16.80 -4.96 -8.28
C ALA A 118 -17.58 -4.48 -9.52
N GLY A 119 -16.95 -3.62 -10.35
CA GLY A 119 -17.52 -3.18 -11.62
C GLY A 119 -17.83 -4.34 -12.57
N ILE A 120 -16.90 -5.28 -12.74
CA ILE A 120 -17.11 -6.50 -13.55
C ILE A 120 -18.25 -7.34 -12.95
N ALA A 121 -18.23 -7.60 -11.64
CA ALA A 121 -19.24 -8.40 -10.97
C ALA A 121 -20.65 -7.83 -11.14
N MET A 122 -20.84 -6.52 -10.95
CA MET A 122 -22.13 -5.86 -11.17
C MET A 122 -22.52 -5.82 -12.64
N THR A 123 -21.56 -5.66 -13.56
CA THR A 123 -21.86 -5.66 -15.00
C THR A 123 -22.37 -7.03 -15.45
N VAL A 124 -21.72 -8.11 -15.03
CA VAL A 124 -22.17 -9.48 -15.31
C VAL A 124 -23.54 -9.73 -14.68
N HIS A 125 -23.74 -9.29 -13.43
CA HIS A 125 -25.00 -9.44 -12.74
C HIS A 125 -26.15 -8.70 -13.45
N ALA A 126 -25.93 -7.44 -13.86
CA ALA A 126 -26.94 -6.58 -14.48
C ALA A 126 -27.24 -6.92 -15.96
N ASN A 127 -26.29 -7.56 -16.67
CA ASN A 127 -26.47 -7.98 -18.06
C ASN A 127 -26.98 -9.41 -18.20
N ASN A 128 -27.07 -10.18 -17.11
CA ASN A 128 -27.63 -11.51 -17.18
C ASN A 128 -29.16 -11.43 -17.26
N GLU A 129 -29.72 -11.88 -18.38
CA GLU A 129 -31.16 -11.89 -18.63
C GLU A 129 -31.93 -12.63 -17.55
N SER A 130 -31.38 -13.71 -16.97
CA SER A 130 -32.04 -14.45 -15.90
C SER A 130 -32.28 -13.64 -14.64
N ASN A 131 -31.45 -12.62 -14.38
CA ASN A 131 -31.55 -11.77 -13.20
C ASN A 131 -32.54 -10.62 -13.39
N CYS A 132 -32.86 -10.26 -14.64
CA CYS A 132 -33.79 -9.17 -14.96
C CYS A 132 -35.12 -9.65 -15.55
N ASN A 133 -35.25 -10.94 -15.89
CA ASN A 133 -36.50 -11.49 -16.39
C ASN A 133 -37.51 -11.72 -15.25
N LEU A 134 -38.80 -11.52 -15.54
CA LEU A 134 -39.88 -11.69 -14.59
C LEU A 134 -40.26 -13.17 -14.46
N ASP A 135 -40.28 -13.69 -13.23
CA ASP A 135 -40.84 -15.00 -12.95
C ASP A 135 -42.39 -14.93 -12.93
N SER A 136 -43.01 -15.62 -13.89
CA SER A 136 -44.47 -15.67 -14.03
C SER A 136 -45.20 -16.29 -12.82
N GLY A 137 -44.54 -17.14 -12.05
CA GLY A 137 -45.08 -17.73 -10.82
C GLY A 137 -45.11 -16.70 -9.69
N LEU A 138 -43.99 -16.01 -9.46
CA LEU A 138 -43.88 -14.94 -8.46
C LEU A 138 -44.83 -13.77 -8.78
N GLN A 139 -44.96 -13.42 -10.07
CA GLN A 139 -45.89 -12.38 -10.53
C GLN A 139 -47.35 -12.70 -10.21
N LYS A 140 -47.75 -13.98 -10.22
CA LYS A 140 -49.11 -14.40 -9.82
C LYS A 140 -49.30 -14.33 -8.31
N SER A 141 -48.24 -14.54 -7.53
CA SER A 141 -48.29 -14.57 -6.06
C SER A 141 -48.21 -13.19 -5.40
N ASP A 142 -47.44 -12.25 -5.96
CA ASP A 142 -47.27 -10.89 -5.43
C ASP A 142 -47.42 -9.85 -6.54
N SER A 143 -48.51 -9.08 -6.47
CA SER A 143 -48.78 -7.98 -7.41
C SER A 143 -47.68 -6.90 -7.44
N ASN A 144 -46.89 -6.76 -6.37
CA ASN A 144 -45.80 -5.79 -6.30
C ASN A 144 -44.46 -6.33 -6.85
N TYR A 145 -44.39 -7.63 -7.17
CA TYR A 145 -43.16 -8.27 -7.66
C TYR A 145 -42.68 -7.60 -8.94
N ALA A 146 -43.54 -7.42 -9.94
CA ALA A 146 -43.12 -6.90 -11.24
C ALA A 146 -42.53 -5.48 -11.15
N GLY A 147 -43.14 -4.61 -10.36
CA GLY A 147 -42.64 -3.25 -10.12
C GLY A 147 -41.31 -3.25 -9.36
N THR A 148 -41.23 -4.04 -8.28
CA THR A 148 -40.01 -4.14 -7.46
C THR A 148 -38.85 -4.74 -8.25
N TRP A 149 -39.10 -5.77 -9.07
CA TRP A 149 -38.09 -6.46 -9.87
C TRP A 149 -37.55 -5.58 -11.00
N THR A 150 -38.44 -4.85 -11.68
CA THR A 150 -38.01 -3.87 -12.70
C THR A 150 -37.15 -2.77 -12.08
N ALA A 151 -37.52 -2.28 -10.89
CA ALA A 151 -36.71 -1.30 -10.15
C ALA A 151 -35.36 -1.89 -9.73
N GLN A 152 -35.32 -3.14 -9.25
CA GLN A 152 -34.07 -3.85 -8.92
C GLN A 152 -33.13 -3.94 -10.13
N CYS A 153 -33.63 -4.30 -11.31
CA CYS A 153 -32.80 -4.40 -12.52
C CYS A 153 -32.22 -3.03 -12.93
N ASN A 154 -33.02 -1.96 -12.82
CA ASN A 154 -32.53 -0.59 -13.06
C ASN A 154 -31.47 -0.18 -12.03
N CYS A 155 -31.68 -0.50 -10.75
CA CYS A 155 -30.69 -0.27 -9.70
C CYS A 155 -29.40 -1.08 -9.94
N ALA A 156 -29.49 -2.31 -10.42
CA ALA A 156 -28.31 -3.13 -10.75
C ALA A 156 -27.49 -2.52 -11.89
N LYS A 157 -28.15 -2.00 -12.94
CA LYS A 157 -27.48 -1.27 -14.04
C LYS A 157 -26.84 0.03 -13.54
N ALA A 158 -27.54 0.79 -12.71
CA ALA A 158 -27.01 2.00 -12.10
C ALA A 158 -25.79 1.68 -11.20
N ALA A 159 -25.87 0.61 -10.40
CA ALA A 159 -24.79 0.13 -9.55
C ALA A 159 -23.54 -0.29 -10.34
N ALA A 160 -23.72 -0.90 -11.51
CA ALA A 160 -22.61 -1.17 -12.42
C ALA A 160 -21.96 0.14 -12.90
N GLY A 161 -22.76 1.13 -13.30
CA GLY A 161 -22.28 2.45 -13.71
C GLY A 161 -21.52 3.21 -12.60
N PHE A 162 -22.07 3.22 -11.37
CA PHE A 162 -21.41 3.83 -10.22
C PHE A 162 -20.14 3.08 -9.82
N SER A 163 -20.12 1.74 -9.89
CA SER A 163 -18.91 0.95 -9.62
C SER A 163 -17.78 1.29 -10.60
N TRP A 164 -18.08 1.38 -11.90
CA TRP A 164 -17.08 1.78 -12.91
C TRP A 164 -16.62 3.22 -12.74
N THR A 165 -17.54 4.14 -12.46
CA THR A 165 -17.19 5.54 -12.21
C THR A 165 -16.28 5.66 -10.99
N THR A 166 -16.59 4.92 -9.91
CA THR A 166 -15.74 4.83 -8.72
C THR A 166 -14.37 4.26 -9.05
N CYS A 167 -14.29 3.19 -9.85
CA CYS A 167 -13.04 2.63 -10.35
C CYS A 167 -12.20 3.68 -11.11
N VAL A 168 -12.81 4.41 -12.06
CA VAL A 168 -12.12 5.47 -12.82
C VAL A 168 -11.59 6.57 -11.90
N THR A 169 -12.36 6.99 -10.90
CA THR A 169 -11.89 7.98 -9.91
C THR A 169 -10.73 7.45 -9.05
N TRP A 170 -10.71 6.16 -8.71
CA TRP A 170 -9.55 5.54 -8.03
C TRP A 170 -8.31 5.51 -8.93
N VAL A 171 -8.47 5.17 -10.20
CA VAL A 171 -7.38 5.19 -11.18
C VAL A 171 -6.86 6.61 -11.40
N ALA A 172 -7.73 7.62 -11.50
CA ALA A 172 -7.32 9.01 -11.60
C ALA A 172 -6.47 9.45 -10.39
N THR A 173 -6.92 9.12 -9.18
CA THR A 173 -6.17 9.38 -7.93
C THR A 173 -4.84 8.61 -7.87
N LEU A 174 -4.81 7.38 -8.39
CA LEU A 174 -3.60 6.59 -8.52
C LEU A 174 -2.59 7.27 -9.47
N LEU A 175 -3.04 7.74 -10.64
CA LEU A 175 -2.20 8.47 -11.59
C LEU A 175 -1.66 9.76 -10.99
N CYS A 176 -2.49 10.55 -10.29
CA CYS A 176 -2.03 11.72 -9.55
C CYS A 176 -0.94 11.35 -8.53
N SER A 177 -1.12 10.24 -7.80
CA SER A 177 -0.14 9.77 -6.81
C SER A 177 1.17 9.32 -7.46
N ILE A 178 1.12 8.68 -8.64
CA ILE A 178 2.31 8.30 -9.41
C ILE A 178 3.07 9.54 -9.89
N ILE A 179 2.37 10.55 -10.40
CA ILE A 179 2.99 11.82 -10.84
C ILE A 179 3.70 12.53 -9.68
N ILE A 180 3.04 12.64 -8.51
CA ILE A 180 3.66 13.21 -7.31
C ILE A 180 4.92 12.42 -6.94
N PHE A 181 4.80 11.09 -6.89
CA PHE A 181 5.92 10.22 -6.52
C PHE A 181 7.11 10.35 -7.48
N TRP A 182 6.86 10.44 -8.79
CA TRP A 182 7.92 10.67 -9.77
C TRP A 182 8.57 12.04 -9.62
N ASN A 183 7.79 13.09 -9.38
CA ASN A 183 8.31 14.44 -9.17
C ASN A 183 9.18 14.51 -7.90
N GLU A 184 8.75 13.88 -6.80
CA GLU A 184 9.56 13.79 -5.59
C GLU A 184 10.87 13.03 -5.81
N LYS A 185 10.81 11.90 -6.55
CA LYS A 185 12.02 11.13 -6.87
C LYS A 185 13.00 11.96 -7.70
N GLN A 186 12.52 12.70 -8.69
CA GLN A 186 13.34 13.59 -9.51
C GLN A 186 13.95 14.72 -8.69
N LEU A 187 13.20 15.32 -7.77
CA LEU A 187 13.70 16.38 -6.89
C LEU A 187 14.81 15.88 -5.95
N ILE A 188 14.61 14.71 -5.33
CA ILE A 188 15.63 14.09 -4.47
C ILE A 188 16.92 13.82 -5.26
N GLN A 189 16.80 13.31 -6.49
CA GLN A 189 17.95 13.05 -7.35
C GLN A 189 18.69 14.34 -7.75
N LYS A 190 17.96 15.43 -8.02
CA LYS A 190 18.56 16.74 -8.32
C LYS A 190 19.30 17.30 -7.11
N ASN A 191 18.66 17.31 -5.93
CA ASN A 191 19.28 17.80 -4.70
C ASN A 191 20.52 16.99 -4.33
N LEU A 192 20.51 15.66 -4.54
CA LEU A 192 21.68 14.82 -4.29
C LEU A 192 22.84 15.17 -5.23
N ARG A 193 22.55 15.38 -6.52
CA ARG A 193 23.55 15.82 -7.51
C ARG A 193 24.12 17.21 -7.20
N GLU A 194 23.26 18.16 -6.80
CA GLU A 194 23.69 19.49 -6.38
C GLU A 194 24.59 19.44 -5.14
N HIS A 195 24.26 18.58 -4.17
CA HIS A 195 25.10 18.37 -3.00
C HIS A 195 26.47 17.77 -3.35
N GLU A 196 26.52 16.83 -4.30
CA GLU A 196 27.78 16.29 -4.82
C GLU A 196 28.63 17.36 -5.53
N MET A 197 28.00 18.20 -6.38
CA MET A 197 28.70 19.30 -7.06
C MET A 197 29.23 20.34 -6.07
N ASN A 198 28.42 20.74 -5.09
CA ASN A 198 28.85 21.70 -4.06
C ASN A 198 30.02 21.14 -3.23
N LYS A 199 29.97 19.84 -2.87
CA LYS A 199 31.07 19.18 -2.15
C LYS A 199 32.35 19.18 -2.99
N GLN A 200 32.25 18.93 -4.29
CA GLN A 200 33.41 18.92 -5.17
C GLN A 200 33.99 20.33 -5.36
N GLN A 201 33.14 21.35 -5.46
CA GLN A 201 33.57 22.76 -5.50
C GLN A 201 34.29 23.18 -4.21
N THR A 202 33.80 22.78 -3.03
CA THR A 202 34.47 23.10 -1.77
C THR A 202 35.85 22.44 -1.66
N ILE A 203 36.01 21.22 -2.17
CA ILE A 203 37.32 20.53 -2.19
C ILE A 203 38.29 21.24 -3.16
N GLU A 204 37.82 21.65 -4.33
CA GLU A 204 38.63 22.38 -5.31
C GLU A 204 39.07 23.75 -4.77
N GLU A 205 38.18 24.47 -4.08
CA GLU A 205 38.50 25.74 -3.42
C GLU A 205 39.54 25.57 -2.31
N GLN A 206 39.41 24.52 -1.48
CA GLN A 206 40.40 24.20 -0.45
C GLN A 206 41.77 23.84 -1.05
N GLN A 207 41.81 23.10 -2.15
CA GLN A 207 43.05 22.79 -2.85
C GLN A 207 43.70 24.04 -3.43
N ARG A 208 42.91 24.96 -3.99
CA ARG A 208 43.42 26.22 -4.53
C ARG A 208 44.07 27.09 -3.46
N ILE A 209 43.47 27.19 -2.28
CA ILE A 209 44.01 27.95 -1.15
C ILE A 209 45.35 27.33 -0.67
N GLN A 210 45.45 26.00 -0.61
CA GLN A 210 46.71 25.34 -0.21
C GLN A 210 47.87 25.61 -1.19
N VAL A 211 47.60 25.66 -2.49
CA VAL A 211 48.64 25.93 -3.49
C VAL A 211 49.12 27.39 -3.42
N ASP A 212 48.21 28.35 -3.26
CA ASP A 212 48.56 29.77 -3.16
C ASP A 212 49.39 30.08 -1.88
N ASP A 213 49.17 29.37 -0.78
CA ASP A 213 49.96 29.52 0.47
C ASP A 213 51.39 28.93 0.36
N GLU A 214 51.59 27.89 -0.48
CA GLU A 214 52.91 27.28 -0.68
C GLU A 214 53.80 28.13 -1.61
N GLU A 215 53.22 28.98 -2.47
CA GLU A 215 53.93 29.86 -3.41
C GLU A 215 54.25 31.25 -2.84
N ALA A 216 53.84 31.56 -1.61
CA ALA A 216 54.29 32.76 -0.92
C ALA A 216 55.81 32.66 -0.65
N PRO A 217 56.66 33.53 -1.24
CA PRO A 217 58.10 33.40 -1.13
C PRO A 217 58.52 33.50 0.33
N THR A 218 59.24 32.47 0.79
CA THR A 218 59.86 32.36 2.11
C THR A 218 60.84 33.51 2.30
N ALA A 219 60.32 34.67 2.74
CA ALA A 219 61.14 35.69 3.37
C ALA A 219 61.55 35.13 4.73
N VAL A 220 62.77 34.61 4.78
CA VAL A 220 63.47 34.14 5.98
C VAL A 220 63.49 35.24 7.04
N MET A 221 62.53 35.22 7.97
CA MET A 221 62.65 35.90 9.25
C MET A 221 62.42 34.88 10.35
N SER A 222 63.51 34.59 11.07
CA SER A 222 63.54 33.72 12.23
C SER A 222 62.51 34.15 13.28
N PRO A 223 61.77 33.21 13.89
CA PRO A 223 60.82 33.55 14.95
C PRO A 223 61.54 33.85 16.28
N PRO A 224 61.15 34.90 17.03
CA PRO A 224 61.49 35.00 18.44
C PRO A 224 60.66 33.97 19.24
N PRO A 225 61.21 33.41 20.33
CA PRO A 225 60.52 32.43 21.16
C PRO A 225 59.41 33.12 21.96
N VAL A 226 58.14 32.77 21.73
CA VAL A 226 57.03 33.28 22.53
C VAL A 226 56.19 32.14 23.08
N GLN A 227 55.95 32.26 24.38
CA GLN A 227 55.41 31.30 25.32
C GLN A 227 53.95 30.93 25.03
N HIS A 228 53.64 29.66 25.26
CA HIS A 228 52.28 29.17 25.45
C HIS A 228 51.57 29.93 26.57
N GLN A 229 50.50 30.66 26.24
CA GLN A 229 49.50 31.08 27.21
C GLN A 229 48.13 30.69 26.69
N GLY A 230 47.47 29.80 27.44
CA GLY A 230 46.21 29.16 27.08
C GLY A 230 45.08 30.17 26.89
N GLY A 231 44.42 30.06 25.75
CA GLY A 231 43.12 30.64 25.49
C GLY A 231 42.17 29.53 25.09
N TYR A 232 41.28 29.15 26.01
CA TYR A 232 40.10 28.33 25.73
C TYR A 232 39.22 29.05 24.70
N TYR A 233 39.22 28.57 23.46
CA TYR A 233 38.09 28.72 22.56
C TYR A 233 37.52 27.32 22.35
N GLU A 234 36.34 27.06 22.93
CA GLU A 234 35.48 25.95 22.50
C GLU A 234 34.99 26.28 21.09
N ASP A 235 35.80 25.97 20.09
CA ASP A 235 35.28 25.70 18.76
C ASP A 235 34.57 24.35 18.86
N GLU A 236 33.25 24.43 18.98
CA GLU A 236 32.33 23.30 18.90
C GLU A 236 32.36 22.80 17.45
N GLU A 237 33.44 22.09 17.10
CA GLU A 237 33.55 21.26 15.91
C GLU A 237 32.33 20.34 15.91
N GLN A 238 31.33 20.68 15.10
CA GLN A 238 30.29 19.75 14.70
C GLN A 238 30.97 18.68 13.84
N HIS A 239 31.55 17.70 14.52
CA HIS A 239 31.79 16.37 14.01
C HIS A 239 30.48 15.86 13.40
N TYR A 240 30.31 16.08 12.11
CA TYR A 240 29.57 15.15 11.29
C TYR A 240 30.31 13.83 11.43
N GLU A 241 29.70 12.85 12.10
CA GLU A 241 29.99 11.43 11.91
C GLU A 241 29.80 11.12 10.42
N GLN A 242 30.80 11.49 9.62
CA GLN A 242 30.98 11.03 8.27
C GLN A 242 31.45 9.60 8.43
N THR A 243 30.49 8.68 8.32
CA THR A 243 30.71 7.24 8.18
C THR A 243 31.95 6.97 7.35
N GLU A 244 32.96 6.47 8.05
CA GLU A 244 34.27 6.07 7.60
C GLU A 244 34.19 5.24 6.31
N PRO A 245 34.82 5.68 5.20
CA PRO A 245 35.08 4.79 4.08
C PRO A 245 36.21 3.84 4.48
N LEU A 246 35.90 2.55 4.54
CA LEU A 246 36.85 1.44 4.68
C LEU A 246 38.10 1.68 3.80
N HIS A 247 39.20 2.10 4.42
CA HIS A 247 40.54 2.01 3.84
C HIS A 247 41.48 1.42 4.89
N ALA A 248 41.69 0.12 4.78
CA ALA A 248 42.82 -0.54 5.41
C ALA A 248 44.12 -0.09 4.73
N PRO A 249 45.15 0.22 5.53
CA PRO A 249 46.40 -0.51 5.34
C PRO A 249 46.96 -1.04 6.66
N ALA A 250 47.94 -1.92 6.50
CA ALA A 250 48.42 -2.88 7.45
C ALA A 250 49.14 -2.30 8.68
N GLN A 251 48.99 -3.04 9.79
CA GLN A 251 49.93 -3.29 10.89
C GLN A 251 50.80 -2.13 11.41
N GLU A 252 50.66 -1.81 12.71
CA GLU A 252 51.70 -2.17 13.67
C GLU A 252 51.22 -2.16 15.13
N MET A 253 51.83 -3.03 15.92
CA MET A 253 51.54 -3.31 17.32
C MET A 253 51.72 -2.08 18.21
N THR A 254 50.74 -1.75 19.05
CA THR A 254 51.07 -1.28 20.40
C THR A 254 50.02 -1.76 21.40
N GLN A 255 50.54 -2.50 22.37
CA GLN A 255 49.88 -3.20 23.44
C GLN A 255 49.64 -2.22 24.60
N HIS A 256 48.40 -1.82 24.89
CA HIS A 256 48.08 -1.25 26.21
C HIS A 256 46.60 -1.39 26.63
N ASN A 257 46.43 -2.14 27.74
CA ASN A 257 45.48 -1.98 28.84
C ASN A 257 43.97 -1.89 28.58
N THR A 258 43.34 -3.04 28.75
CA THR A 258 42.17 -3.29 29.65
C THR A 258 41.39 -2.08 30.15
N TYR A 259 40.24 -1.84 29.54
CA TYR A 259 39.02 -1.43 30.24
C TYR A 259 37.84 -2.25 29.71
N TYR A 260 37.29 -3.10 30.57
CA TYR A 260 36.09 -3.89 30.30
C TYR A 260 34.88 -2.96 30.24
N HIS A 261 34.35 -2.70 29.04
CA HIS A 261 32.98 -2.21 28.89
C HIS A 261 32.11 -3.37 28.40
N GLN A 262 31.15 -3.76 29.25
CA GLN A 262 30.20 -4.83 29.02
C GLN A 262 29.33 -4.55 27.79
N SER A 263 29.44 -5.41 26.78
CA SER A 263 28.43 -5.54 25.72
C SER A 263 27.12 -6.10 26.29
N PRO A 264 25.95 -5.58 25.90
CA PRO A 264 24.68 -6.21 26.19
C PRO A 264 24.59 -7.55 25.45
N ALA A 265 24.25 -8.60 26.19
CA ALA A 265 24.03 -9.93 25.66
C ALA A 265 22.90 -9.95 24.62
N PRO A 266 23.00 -10.78 23.56
CA PRO A 266 21.89 -11.04 22.65
C PRO A 266 20.76 -11.76 23.40
N PRO A 267 19.47 -11.45 23.12
CA PRO A 267 18.37 -12.15 23.75
C PRO A 267 18.37 -13.63 23.33
N ALA A 268 18.39 -14.49 24.34
CA ALA A 268 18.32 -15.93 24.20
C ALA A 268 17.07 -16.34 23.40
N HIS A 269 17.28 -17.25 22.44
CA HIS A 269 16.22 -17.98 21.78
C HIS A 269 15.30 -18.63 22.82
N GLN A 270 14.04 -18.20 22.85
CA GLN A 270 12.98 -18.93 23.52
C GLN A 270 12.78 -20.26 22.80
N HIS A 271 13.20 -21.33 23.46
CA HIS A 271 12.75 -22.68 23.16
C HIS A 271 11.22 -22.71 23.25
N PHE A 272 10.56 -22.93 22.12
CA PHE A 272 9.17 -23.37 22.10
C PHE A 272 9.13 -24.77 22.75
N ALA A 273 8.57 -24.82 23.96
CA ALA A 273 8.15 -26.08 24.55
C ALA A 273 7.04 -26.67 23.68
N ALA A 274 7.25 -27.90 23.22
CA ALA A 274 6.21 -28.70 22.61
C ALA A 274 5.06 -28.87 23.60
N VAL A 275 3.88 -28.36 23.23
CA VAL A 275 2.64 -28.57 23.98
C VAL A 275 2.26 -30.04 23.83
N PRO A 276 2.10 -30.81 24.92
CA PRO A 276 1.60 -32.17 24.85
C PRO A 276 0.15 -32.14 24.34
N ALA A 277 -0.08 -32.84 23.24
CA ALA A 277 -1.38 -33.03 22.64
C ALA A 277 -2.18 -34.08 23.42
N ASP A 278 -2.68 -33.74 24.61
CA ASP A 278 -3.65 -34.56 25.36
C ASP A 278 -4.27 -33.74 26.50
N ALA A 279 -5.28 -32.91 26.19
CA ALA A 279 -6.07 -32.23 27.22
C ALA A 279 -7.45 -31.76 26.70
N TYR A 280 -8.46 -32.58 27.00
CA TYR A 280 -9.89 -32.25 27.14
C TYR A 280 -10.72 -31.88 25.91
N GLN A 281 -11.29 -32.91 25.28
CA GLN A 281 -12.66 -32.82 24.76
C GLN A 281 -13.63 -32.69 25.94
N GLN A 282 -14.13 -31.47 26.19
CA GLN A 282 -15.34 -31.25 26.99
C GLN A 282 -16.53 -31.18 26.02
N PRO A 283 -17.55 -32.06 26.15
CA PRO A 283 -18.79 -31.91 25.41
C PRO A 283 -19.52 -30.65 25.92
N MET A 284 -19.78 -29.71 25.00
CA MET A 284 -20.59 -28.52 25.28
C MET A 284 -22.02 -28.95 25.69
N PRO A 285 -22.64 -28.33 26.71
CA PRO A 285 -24.02 -28.57 27.07
C PRO A 285 -24.96 -28.19 25.93
N TYR A 286 -25.83 -29.11 25.55
CA TYR A 286 -26.95 -28.89 24.64
C TYR A 286 -27.96 -27.93 25.30
N ASP A 287 -28.20 -26.77 24.69
CA ASP A 287 -29.22 -25.80 25.11
C ASP A 287 -30.53 -26.07 24.33
N PRO A 288 -31.59 -26.58 24.99
CA PRO A 288 -32.86 -26.88 24.35
C PRO A 288 -33.78 -25.65 24.42
N SER A 289 -33.48 -24.60 23.65
CA SER A 289 -34.38 -23.42 23.62
C SER A 289 -34.36 -22.63 22.31
N VAL A 290 -34.34 -23.29 21.15
CA VAL A 290 -34.61 -22.63 19.86
C VAL A 290 -36.02 -23.00 19.37
N PRO A 291 -36.94 -22.04 19.16
CA PRO A 291 -38.28 -22.32 18.68
C PRO A 291 -38.25 -22.85 17.24
N TYR A 292 -39.02 -23.91 17.03
CA TYR A 292 -39.31 -24.63 15.79
C TYR A 292 -39.18 -23.80 14.51
N ALA A 293 -38.14 -24.10 13.73
CA ALA A 293 -38.15 -23.90 12.29
C ALA A 293 -39.14 -24.89 11.66
N THR A 294 -40.04 -24.35 10.84
CA THR A 294 -41.04 -25.05 10.03
C THR A 294 -40.37 -26.19 9.23
N PRO A 295 -40.96 -27.39 9.17
CA PRO A 295 -40.36 -28.53 8.46
C PRO A 295 -40.26 -28.23 6.96
N VAL A 296 -39.02 -28.18 6.47
CA VAL A 296 -38.70 -28.21 5.04
C VAL A 296 -39.18 -29.57 4.49
N PRO A 297 -39.96 -29.60 3.40
CA PRO A 297 -40.39 -30.87 2.80
C PRO A 297 -39.16 -31.67 2.36
N PRO A 298 -39.17 -33.01 2.50
CA PRO A 298 -38.04 -33.86 2.16
C PRO A 298 -37.70 -33.70 0.68
N GLN A 299 -36.53 -33.14 0.39
CA GLN A 299 -35.93 -33.22 -0.93
C GLN A 299 -35.75 -34.70 -1.27
N SER A 300 -36.46 -35.14 -2.30
CA SER A 300 -36.29 -36.46 -2.92
C SER A 300 -34.83 -36.64 -3.32
N ILE A 301 -34.14 -37.53 -2.60
CA ILE A 301 -32.81 -38.00 -2.94
C ILE A 301 -32.90 -38.59 -4.36
N PRO A 302 -32.19 -38.05 -5.37
CA PRO A 302 -32.15 -38.67 -6.68
C PRO A 302 -31.51 -40.06 -6.55
N PRO A 303 -32.01 -41.07 -7.31
CA PRO A 303 -31.47 -42.42 -7.25
C PRO A 303 -29.96 -42.41 -7.53
N PRO A 304 -29.17 -43.28 -6.88
CA PRO A 304 -27.74 -43.34 -7.07
C PRO A 304 -27.44 -43.58 -8.55
N GLN A 305 -26.88 -42.56 -9.21
CA GLN A 305 -26.34 -42.73 -10.55
C GLN A 305 -25.21 -43.75 -10.45
N SER A 306 -25.39 -44.86 -11.14
CA SER A 306 -24.38 -45.90 -11.34
C SER A 306 -23.08 -45.25 -11.80
N VAL A 307 -22.08 -45.26 -10.93
CA VAL A 307 -20.72 -44.83 -11.25
C VAL A 307 -20.24 -45.68 -12.43
N PRO A 308 -19.93 -45.09 -13.60
CA PRO A 308 -19.37 -45.85 -14.70
C PRO A 308 -18.02 -46.45 -14.26
N PRO A 309 -17.69 -47.68 -14.68
CA PRO A 309 -16.43 -48.31 -14.32
C PRO A 309 -15.24 -47.44 -14.73
N PRO A 310 -14.15 -47.43 -13.95
CA PRO A 310 -12.98 -46.61 -14.23
C PRO A 310 -12.46 -46.93 -15.62
N GLN A 311 -12.57 -45.97 -16.53
CA GLN A 311 -11.94 -46.06 -17.84
C GLN A 311 -10.43 -46.10 -17.61
N SER A 312 -9.82 -47.19 -18.08
CA SER A 312 -8.36 -47.37 -18.09
C SER A 312 -7.73 -46.20 -18.84
N VAL A 313 -7.01 -45.36 -18.08
CA VAL A 313 -6.20 -44.28 -18.64
C VAL A 313 -5.16 -44.91 -19.57
N PRO A 314 -5.09 -44.51 -20.86
CA PRO A 314 -4.06 -45.00 -21.75
C PRO A 314 -2.67 -44.58 -21.23
N PRO A 315 -1.63 -45.40 -21.44
CA PRO A 315 -0.29 -45.14 -20.93
C PRO A 315 0.17 -43.75 -21.40
N GLN A 316 0.53 -42.90 -20.44
CA GLN A 316 1.11 -41.59 -20.70
C GLN A 316 2.35 -41.77 -21.58
N GLY A 317 2.22 -41.35 -22.83
CA GLY A 317 3.35 -41.21 -23.74
C GLY A 317 4.36 -40.24 -23.13
N VAL A 318 5.58 -40.72 -22.96
CA VAL A 318 6.76 -39.91 -22.60
C VAL A 318 6.84 -38.76 -23.59
N MET A 319 6.59 -37.53 -23.11
CA MET A 319 6.77 -36.35 -23.95
C MET A 319 8.27 -36.21 -24.29
N PRO A 320 8.64 -36.11 -25.57
CA PRO A 320 10.02 -35.86 -25.94
C PRO A 320 10.46 -34.51 -25.39
N MET A 321 11.59 -34.54 -24.69
CA MET A 321 12.27 -33.37 -24.15
C MET A 321 12.54 -32.36 -25.30
N PRO A 322 12.18 -31.08 -25.14
CA PRO A 322 12.42 -30.08 -26.17
C PRO A 322 13.92 -29.93 -26.41
N GLN A 323 14.36 -30.10 -27.66
CA GLN A 323 15.74 -29.85 -28.06
C GLN A 323 16.08 -28.36 -27.87
N PRO A 324 17.30 -28.05 -27.39
CA PRO A 324 17.76 -26.67 -27.26
C PRO A 324 17.83 -25.98 -28.62
N SER A 325 17.11 -24.87 -28.73
CA SER A 325 17.09 -24.01 -29.90
C SER A 325 18.45 -23.32 -30.04
N TYR A 326 19.20 -23.67 -31.09
CA TYR A 326 20.39 -22.93 -31.50
C TYR A 326 19.95 -21.53 -31.96
N TYR A 327 20.32 -20.49 -31.20
CA TYR A 327 20.22 -19.11 -31.65
C TYR A 327 21.23 -18.87 -32.77
N ALA A 328 20.73 -18.78 -34.00
CA ALA A 328 21.49 -18.26 -35.13
C ALA A 328 21.69 -16.75 -34.94
N ASN A 329 22.91 -16.38 -34.57
CA ASN A 329 23.41 -15.01 -34.51
C ASN A 329 23.46 -14.44 -35.94
N THR A 330 22.43 -13.69 -36.34
CA THR A 330 22.44 -12.91 -37.58
C THR A 330 22.99 -11.52 -37.27
N GLY A 331 24.29 -11.36 -37.47
CA GLY A 331 24.94 -10.06 -37.50
C GLY A 331 24.44 -9.25 -38.68
N HIS A 332 23.70 -8.18 -38.41
CA HIS A 332 23.48 -7.11 -39.37
C HIS A 332 24.66 -6.14 -39.28
N GLN A 333 25.52 -6.17 -40.30
CA GLN A 333 26.34 -5.03 -40.69
C GLN A 333 25.48 -4.12 -41.56
N PHE A 334 25.38 -2.85 -41.17
CA PHE A 334 25.28 -1.70 -42.07
C PHE A 334 25.96 -0.51 -41.39
#